data_AF-A0AAV1WB45-F1
#
_entry.id   AF-A0AAV1WB45-F1
#
_cell.length_a   1.000
_cell.length_b   1.000
_cell.length_c   1.000
_cell.angle_alpha   90.00
_cell.angle_beta   90.00
_cell.angle_gamma   90.00
#
_symmetry.space_group_name_H-M   'P 1'
#
loop_
_entity.id
_entity.type
_entity.pdbx_description
1 polymer ?
#
loop_
_entity_poly.entity_id
_entity_poly.type
_entity_poly.pdbx_seq_one_letter_code
_entity_poly.pdbx_strand_id
1 'polypeptide(L)' 'MHGRSKHIDVRYHFLREFVNDGVVQLQFCGTRHQLADILTKPLKLESFQELRWKLGVCDFLGVN' A
#
# COMPACT_ATOMS: atom_id res chain seq x y z
N MET A 1 -1.44 21.94 -20.27
CA MET A 1 -1.78 20.90 -19.26
C MET A 1 -0.96 21.15 -18.01
N HIS A 2 -1.62 21.36 -16.88
CA HIS A 2 -1.00 21.69 -15.60
C HIS A 2 -0.17 20.51 -15.04
N GLY A 3 0.83 20.78 -14.19
CA GLY A 3 1.78 19.78 -13.69
C GLY A 3 1.17 18.54 -13.02
N ARG A 4 -0.04 18.64 -12.43
CA ARG A 4 -0.75 17.49 -11.86
C ARG A 4 -1.16 16.45 -12.91
N SER A 5 -1.65 16.85 -14.08
CA SER A 5 -2.00 15.90 -15.15
C SER A 5 -0.74 15.21 -15.66
N LYS A 6 0.33 15.97 -15.90
CA LYS A 6 1.63 15.42 -16.33
C LYS A 6 2.17 14.37 -15.35
N HIS A 7 2.04 14.58 -14.04
CA HIS A 7 2.51 13.60 -13.04
C HIS A 7 1.71 12.28 -13.09
N ILE A 8 0.40 12.35 -13.40
CA ILE A 8 -0.45 11.16 -13.53
C ILE A 8 -0.06 10.41 -14.80
N ASP A 9 0.04 11.11 -15.92
CA ASP A 9 0.35 10.52 -17.22
C ASP A 9 1.67 9.75 -17.19
N VAL A 10 2.73 10.36 -16.63
CA VAL A 10 4.05 9.73 -16.52
C VAL A 10 3.99 8.44 -15.68
N ARG A 11 3.32 8.47 -14.52
CA ARG A 11 3.21 7.27 -13.65
C ARG A 11 2.36 6.18 -14.28
N TYR A 12 1.29 6.57 -14.97
CA TYR A 12 0.40 5.64 -15.65
C TYR A 12 1.14 4.88 -16.75
N HIS A 13 1.84 5.60 -17.64
CA HIS A 13 2.58 4.97 -18.74
C HIS A 13 3.68 4.04 -18.21
N PHE A 14 4.45 4.49 -17.22
CA PHE A 14 5.47 3.67 -16.58
C PHE A 14 4.88 2.36 -16.01
N LEU A 15 3.84 2.43 -15.19
CA LEU A 15 3.24 1.22 -14.60
C LEU A 15 2.61 0.29 -15.65
N ARG A 16 1.99 0.87 -16.69
CA ARG A 16 1.33 0.11 -17.77
C ARG A 16 2.33 -0.74 -18.56
N GLU A 17 3.54 -0.24 -18.80
CA GLU A 17 4.60 -1.00 -19.48
C GLU A 17 4.97 -2.25 -18.69
N PHE A 18 5.25 -2.14 -17.38
CA PHE A 18 5.57 -3.31 -16.54
C PHE A 18 4.42 -4.32 -16.44
N VAL A 19 3.16 -3.85 -16.49
CA VAL A 19 2.00 -4.75 -16.51
C VAL A 19 1.90 -5.48 -17.85
N ASN A 20 2.08 -4.78 -18.97
CA ASN A 20 2.04 -5.36 -20.31
C ASN A 20 3.18 -6.38 -20.51
N ASP A 21 4.36 -6.07 -19.98
CA ASP A 21 5.54 -6.94 -20.03
C ASP A 21 5.46 -8.11 -19.03
N GLY A 22 4.38 -8.18 -18.22
CA GLY A 22 4.15 -9.24 -17.25
C GLY A 22 5.09 -9.22 -16.04
N VAL A 23 5.86 -8.15 -15.87
CA VAL A 23 6.80 -7.98 -14.75
C VAL A 23 6.05 -7.75 -13.44
N VAL A 24 4.91 -7.07 -13.50
CA VAL A 24 4.04 -6.84 -12.33
C VAL A 24 2.58 -7.14 -12.66
N GLN A 25 1.85 -7.66 -11.68
CA GLN A 25 0.41 -7.83 -11.79
C GLN A 25 -0.31 -6.78 -10.95
N LEU A 26 -1.22 -6.04 -11.56
CA LEU A 26 -2.08 -5.11 -10.83
C LEU A 26 -3.27 -5.86 -10.24
N GLN A 27 -3.40 -5.81 -8.91
CA GLN A 27 -4.55 -6.36 -8.19
C GLN A 27 -5.22 -5.26 -7.36
N PHE A 28 -6.56 -5.21 -7.40
CA PHE A 28 -7.30 -4.32 -6.53
C PHE A 28 -7.17 -4.77 -5.07
N CYS A 29 -6.82 -3.84 -4.19
CA CYS A 29 -6.80 -4.03 -2.75
C CYS A 29 -7.74 -3.02 -2.10
N GLY A 30 -8.76 -3.50 -1.38
CA GLY A 30 -9.65 -2.61 -0.65
C GLY A 30 -8.92 -1.93 0.52
N THR A 31 -9.33 -0.73 0.92
CA THR A 31 -8.66 0.10 1.94
C THR A 31 -8.35 -0.63 3.25
N ARG A 32 -9.25 -1.51 3.74
CA ARG A 32 -9.04 -2.28 4.98
C ARG A 32 -8.02 -3.42 4.84
N HIS A 33 -7.64 -3.76 3.62
CA HIS A 33 -6.71 -4.83 3.28
C HIS A 33 -5.35 -4.29 2.82
N GLN A 34 -5.24 -2.96 2.60
CA GLN A 34 -4.01 -2.34 2.11
C GLN A 34 -2.99 -2.21 3.24
N LEU A 35 -2.19 -3.27 3.45
CA LEU A 35 -1.19 -3.33 4.54
C LEU A 35 -0.19 -2.18 4.51
N ALA A 36 0.16 -1.69 3.31
CA ALA A 36 1.09 -0.56 3.15
C ALA A 36 0.60 0.75 3.80
N ASP A 37 -0.69 0.87 4.13
CA ASP A 37 -1.24 2.07 4.77
C ASP A 37 -0.62 2.33 6.14
N ILE A 38 -0.16 1.30 6.85
CA ILE A 38 0.53 1.46 8.13
C ILE A 38 1.83 2.27 8.03
N LEU A 39 2.50 2.24 6.87
CA LEU A 39 3.78 2.91 6.64
C LEU A 39 3.64 4.28 5.94
N THR A 40 2.46 4.57 5.38
CA THR A 40 2.28 5.70 4.45
C THR A 40 1.23 6.71 4.90
N LYS A 41 0.40 6.38 5.90
CA LYS A 41 -0.71 7.23 6.34
C LYS A 41 -0.72 7.42 7.86
N PRO A 42 -1.18 8.59 8.35
CA PRO A 42 -1.59 8.73 9.73
C PRO A 42 -2.93 8.01 9.94
N LEU A 43 -2.92 6.89 10.65
CA LEU A 43 -4.10 6.04 10.86
C LEU A 43 -4.74 6.29 12.23
N LYS A 44 -6.05 6.00 12.33
CA LYS A 44 -6.73 5.85 13.61
C LYS A 44 -6.17 4.63 14.35
N LEU A 45 -6.20 4.67 15.68
CA LEU A 45 -5.64 3.61 16.53
C LEU A 45 -6.16 2.20 16.16
N GLU A 46 -7.47 2.06 15.97
CA GLU A 46 -8.10 0.79 15.59
C GLU A 46 -7.53 0.24 14.27
N SER A 47 -7.48 1.06 13.21
CA SER A 47 -6.92 0.66 11.92
C SER A 47 -5.42 0.37 12.01
N PHE A 48 -4.68 1.13 12.82
CA PHE A 48 -3.26 0.87 13.05
C PHE A 48 -3.05 -0.49 13.74
N GLN A 49 -3.83 -0.81 14.78
CA GLN A 49 -3.74 -2.08 15.50
C GLN A 49 -4.09 -3.27 14.59
N GLU A 50 -5.14 -3.16 13.79
CA GLU A 50 -5.51 -4.20 12.82
C GLU A 50 -4.38 -4.46 11.80
N LEU A 51 -3.81 -3.40 11.22
CA LEU A 51 -2.74 -3.54 10.23
C LEU A 51 -1.42 -4.00 10.89
N ARG A 52 -1.12 -3.56 12.11
CA ARG A 52 0.04 -4.00 12.90
C ARG A 52 -0.03 -5.51 13.17
N TRP A 53 -1.20 -5.99 13.56
CA TRP A 53 -1.47 -7.42 13.75
C TRP A 53 -1.30 -8.20 12.44
N LYS A 54 -1.93 -7.74 11.35
CA LYS A 54 -1.79 -8.38 10.03
C LYS A 54 -0.36 -8.37 9.49
N LEU A 55 0.46 -7.39 9.89
CA LEU A 55 1.88 -7.32 9.57
C LEU A 55 2.73 -8.29 10.41
N GLY A 56 2.14 -8.95 11.41
CA GLY A 56 2.84 -9.87 12.31
C GLY A 56 3.62 -9.18 13.43
N VAL A 57 3.43 -7.88 13.63
CA VAL A 57 4.07 -7.11 14.70
C VAL A 57 3.23 -7.26 15.97
N CYS A 58 3.23 -8.46 16.54
CA CYS A 58 2.56 -8.75 17.81
C CYS A 58 3.52 -8.47 18.97
N ASP A 59 3.00 -7.93 20.09
CA ASP A 59 3.76 -7.89 21.33
C ASP A 59 4.02 -9.34 21.76
N PHE A 60 5.30 -9.70 21.90
CA PHE A 60 5.73 -11.01 22.39
C PHE A 60 5.11 -11.24 23.78
N LEU A 61 4.09 -12.09 23.88
CA LEU A 61 3.70 -12.71 25.13
C LEU A 61 4.67 -13.87 25.41
N GLY A 62 5.85 -13.55 25.93
CA GLY A 62 6.76 -14.57 26.45
C GLY A 62 8.23 -14.19 26.40
N VAL A 63 8.70 -13.42 27.38
CA VAL A 63 9.69 -13.85 28.38
C VAL A 63 9.36 -13.10 29.69
N ASN A 64 9.44 -13.81 30.82
CA ASN A 64 9.12 -13.37 32.19
C ASN A 64 9.59 -11.95 32.56
#